data_AF-A0A7C2J7H6-F1
#
_entry.id   AF-A0A7C2J7H6-F1
#
_cell.length_a   1.000
_cell.length_b   1.000
_cell.length_c   1.000
_cell.angle_alpha   90.00
_cell.angle_beta   90.00
_cell.angle_gamma   90.00
#
_symmetry.space_group_name_H-M   'P 1'
#
loop_
_entity.id
_entity.type
_entity.pdbx_description
1 polymer ?
#
loop_
_entity_poly.entity_id
_entity_poly.type
_entity_poly.pdbx_seq_one_letter_code
_entity_poly.pdbx_strand_id
1 'polypeptide(L)'
;MLKPWKLTPDHEDLFIQRYDQILSWSLKLTGHNRQLAEDLVHDAFIQFVLVRPDLAAINNLEGYLYRMLRNMHLSHLRRASRSPAGPVSPVDYDSAEIMLRASDIHSSVSARQELELICHYACVRKETSRAGSVLILRFFHGYFPGEIALILQSSRQAVAELLRVARQEARTCLDQPRRLSFMREARSDLFPELPFKIAQSDFLNDLRNAIFRSRHNDCVPAAQLQKFYRAEPPEPINAPTLGHIVSCARCLDAVNKLLGLTPINNRYPTDSIGPDTHSTGGASGSQPPPSIHSYRRRVTEVIEHFPKELRISVNGFILGSQKVSSDLSELSLSIKDAERIDFVEVFSEQGIRLIFCNVDAPPEGQFEQHASISLSEGRNLEVSLSFCGPWPNLNVVYHDPQLMPGWSAKPQPGEKAEALATGEKKQAGPQTERRSRALDALLAGFAAIKSLMRPATVTLVLSALLIAAVLFFKTRVTTVPAAELLDRASASEAATAAPP
;
A
#
# COMPACT_ATOMS: atom_id res chain seq x y z
N MET A 1 52.94 -0.98 4.96
CA MET A 1 52.34 0.37 4.93
C MET A 1 50.95 0.28 4.34
N LEU A 2 49.93 0.08 5.16
CA LEU A 2 48.53 0.09 4.74
C LEU A 2 48.06 1.55 4.76
N LYS A 3 47.65 2.07 3.60
CA LYS A 3 47.06 3.41 3.49
C LYS A 3 45.78 3.46 4.34
N PRO A 4 45.55 4.53 5.12
CA PRO A 4 44.31 4.67 5.88
C PRO A 4 43.16 4.86 4.89
N TRP A 5 42.18 3.95 4.89
CA TRP A 5 40.91 4.18 4.22
C TRP A 5 40.22 5.37 4.91
N LYS A 6 40.12 6.48 4.19
CA LYS A 6 39.24 7.59 4.57
C LYS A 6 37.81 7.03 4.53
N LEU A 7 37.16 6.92 5.70
CA LEU A 7 35.73 6.69 5.75
C LEU A 7 35.06 7.87 5.02
N THR A 8 34.45 7.60 3.86
CA THR A 8 33.47 8.52 3.29
C THR A 8 32.36 8.70 4.32
N PRO A 9 31.96 9.93 4.65
CA PRO A 9 30.87 10.13 5.60
C PRO A 9 29.61 9.45 5.07
N ASP A 10 28.93 8.67 5.90
CA ASP A 10 27.68 8.04 5.51
C ASP A 10 26.60 9.13 5.33
N HIS A 11 25.75 9.00 4.31
CA HIS A 11 24.66 9.96 4.04
C HIS A 11 23.74 10.10 5.25
N GLU A 12 23.55 9.01 6.00
CA GLU A 12 22.81 9.01 7.25
C GLU A 12 23.47 9.92 8.31
N ASP A 13 24.76 9.73 8.59
CA ASP A 13 25.50 10.53 9.57
C ASP A 13 25.49 12.02 9.21
N LEU A 14 25.67 12.35 7.92
CA LEU A 14 25.64 13.73 7.43
C LEU A 14 24.30 14.41 7.63
N PHE A 15 23.21 13.68 7.43
CA PHE A 15 21.86 14.19 7.64
C PHE A 15 21.59 14.39 9.13
N ILE A 16 21.96 13.43 9.97
CA ILE A 16 21.75 13.48 11.43
C ILE A 16 22.52 14.64 12.06
N GLN A 17 23.77 14.87 11.64
CA GLN A 17 24.58 16.01 12.10
C GLN A 17 23.91 17.37 11.84
N ARG A 18 22.97 17.45 10.90
CA ARG A 18 22.26 18.66 10.52
C ARG A 18 20.78 18.65 10.91
N TYR A 19 20.35 17.66 11.69
CA TYR A 19 18.94 17.45 12.01
C TYR A 19 18.25 18.72 12.53
N ASP A 20 18.84 19.39 13.51
CA ASP A 20 18.27 20.60 14.12
C ASP A 20 18.07 21.73 13.10
N GLN A 21 19.04 21.90 12.19
CA GLN A 21 18.98 22.91 11.14
C GLN A 21 17.87 22.57 10.13
N ILE A 22 17.82 21.31 9.67
CA ILE A 22 16.82 20.81 8.73
C ILE A 22 15.42 20.94 9.34
N LEU A 23 15.25 20.57 10.61
CA LEU A 23 13.98 20.72 11.33
C LEU A 23 13.58 22.20 11.46
N SER A 24 14.53 23.09 11.73
CA SER A 24 14.25 24.53 11.80
C SER A 24 13.76 25.10 10.47
N TRP A 25 14.29 24.62 9.34
CA TRP A 25 13.82 25.00 8.01
C TRP A 25 12.43 24.43 7.73
N SER A 26 12.20 23.15 8.06
CA SER A 26 10.91 22.51 7.91
C SER A 26 9.82 23.20 8.71
N LEU A 27 10.09 23.61 9.96
CA LEU A 27 9.16 24.39 10.77
C LEU A 27 8.76 25.72 10.11
N LYS A 28 9.70 26.40 9.44
CA LYS A 28 9.38 27.63 8.71
C LYS A 28 8.51 27.35 7.48
N LEU A 29 8.79 26.26 6.76
CA LEU A 29 8.01 25.86 5.58
C LEU A 29 6.58 25.44 5.96
N THR A 30 6.39 24.77 7.10
CA THR A 30 5.08 24.24 7.54
C THR A 30 4.28 25.18 8.42
N GLY A 31 4.64 26.47 8.49
CA GLY A 31 3.93 27.46 9.32
C GLY A 31 4.00 27.14 10.81
N HIS A 32 5.14 26.64 11.29
CA HIS A 32 5.41 26.19 12.65
C HIS A 32 4.57 24.99 13.13
N ASN A 33 3.92 24.27 12.20
CA ASN A 33 3.32 22.99 12.53
C ASN A 33 4.44 21.93 12.69
N ARG A 34 4.70 21.55 13.94
CA ARG A 34 5.75 20.58 14.31
C ARG A 34 5.54 19.21 13.68
N GLN A 35 4.32 18.68 13.70
CA GLN A 35 3.99 17.37 13.14
C GLN A 35 4.34 17.32 11.64
N LEU A 36 3.84 18.30 10.88
CA LEU A 36 4.12 18.39 9.44
C LEU A 36 5.61 18.61 9.15
N ALA A 37 6.31 19.34 10.02
CA ALA A 37 7.75 19.55 9.89
C ALA A 37 8.52 18.24 10.09
N GLU A 38 8.15 17.43 11.09
CA GLU A 38 8.76 16.11 11.31
C GLU A 38 8.52 15.18 10.14
N ASP A 39 7.29 15.10 9.65
CA ASP A 39 6.95 14.26 8.49
C ASP A 39 7.79 14.67 7.27
N LEU A 40 7.96 15.98 7.05
CA LEU A 40 8.79 16.50 5.97
C LEU A 40 10.28 16.16 6.14
N VAL A 41 10.84 16.30 7.34
CA VAL A 41 12.22 15.91 7.65
C VAL A 41 12.41 14.41 7.44
N HIS A 42 11.43 13.61 7.83
CA HIS A 42 11.45 12.17 7.70
C HIS A 42 11.46 11.74 6.23
N ASP A 43 10.58 12.32 5.42
CA ASP A 43 10.55 12.04 3.98
C ASP A 43 11.85 12.48 3.28
N ALA A 44 12.44 13.60 3.70
CA ALA A 44 13.73 14.06 3.19
C ALA A 44 14.87 13.11 3.56
N PHE A 45 14.92 12.64 4.81
CA PHE A 45 15.91 11.65 5.25
C PHE A 45 15.81 10.39 4.39
N ILE A 46 14.59 9.85 4.21
CA ILE A 46 14.37 8.61 3.47
C ILE A 46 14.95 8.72 2.06
N GLN A 47 14.61 9.80 1.35
CA GLN A 47 15.07 9.97 -0.03
C GLN A 47 16.57 10.30 -0.11
N PHE A 48 17.11 11.08 0.82
CA PHE A 48 18.55 11.39 0.84
C PHE A 48 19.40 10.14 1.07
N VAL A 49 18.97 9.24 1.95
CA VAL A 49 19.65 7.97 2.24
C VAL A 49 19.45 6.93 1.14
N LEU A 50 18.28 6.89 0.50
CA LEU A 50 18.00 5.94 -0.59
C LEU A 50 18.69 6.31 -1.90
N VAL A 51 18.55 7.57 -2.32
CA VAL A 51 19.08 8.07 -3.60
C VAL A 51 20.59 8.25 -3.54
N ARG A 52 21.14 8.51 -2.34
CA ARG A 52 22.58 8.74 -2.08
C ARG A 52 23.19 9.70 -3.11
N PRO A 53 22.72 10.97 -3.17
CA PRO A 53 23.22 11.92 -4.14
C PRO A 53 24.75 12.07 -4.02
N ASP A 54 25.42 12.33 -5.14
CA ASP A 54 26.87 12.47 -5.17
C ASP A 54 27.32 13.71 -4.38
N LEU A 55 27.82 13.47 -3.17
CA LEU A 55 28.28 14.51 -2.25
C LEU A 55 29.48 15.28 -2.80
N ALA A 56 30.28 14.68 -3.70
CA ALA A 56 31.42 15.36 -4.31
C ALA A 56 30.97 16.36 -5.39
N ALA A 57 29.84 16.10 -6.05
CA ALA A 57 29.24 17.00 -7.03
C ALA A 57 28.44 18.15 -6.37
N ILE A 58 28.07 18.02 -5.09
CA ILE A 58 27.29 19.03 -4.37
C ILE A 58 28.22 20.10 -3.77
N ASN A 59 28.24 21.28 -4.39
CA ASN A 59 29.01 22.44 -3.90
C ASN A 59 28.49 22.99 -2.56
N ASN A 60 27.17 23.02 -2.36
CA ASN A 60 26.52 23.53 -1.15
C ASN A 60 25.48 22.53 -0.65
N LEU A 61 25.88 21.68 0.30
CA LEU A 61 25.01 20.66 0.86
C LEU A 61 23.80 21.25 1.61
N GLU A 62 23.98 22.36 2.33
CA GLU A 62 22.87 23.03 3.03
C GLU A 62 21.84 23.57 2.05
N GLY A 63 22.30 24.21 0.97
CA GLY A 63 21.44 24.69 -0.11
C GLY A 63 20.69 23.55 -0.81
N TYR A 64 21.37 22.41 -1.04
CA TYR A 64 20.77 21.21 -1.60
C TYR A 64 19.66 20.63 -0.70
N LEU A 65 19.95 20.47 0.60
CA LEU A 65 18.99 19.94 1.58
C LEU A 65 17.80 20.89 1.75
N TYR A 66 18.02 22.20 1.82
CA TYR A 66 16.95 23.18 1.89
C TYR A 66 16.05 23.12 0.64
N ARG A 67 16.64 23.01 -0.56
CA ARG A 67 15.89 22.84 -1.81
C ARG A 67 15.07 21.56 -1.81
N MET A 68 15.65 20.44 -1.36
CA MET A 68 14.94 19.17 -1.20
C MET A 68 13.71 19.34 -0.30
N LEU A 69 13.86 19.95 0.89
CA LEU A 69 12.74 20.21 1.80
C LEU A 69 11.66 21.09 1.17
N ARG A 70 12.04 22.20 0.52
CA ARG A 70 11.11 23.09 -0.16
C ARG A 70 10.32 22.35 -1.25
N ASN A 71 11.01 21.59 -2.08
CA ASN A 71 10.40 20.85 -3.19
C ASN A 71 9.50 19.71 -2.68
N MET A 72 9.90 19.00 -1.63
CA MET A 72 9.05 17.99 -0.99
C MET A 72 7.82 18.60 -0.34
N HIS A 73 7.95 19.75 0.31
CA HIS A 73 6.81 20.48 0.85
C HIS A 73 5.83 20.89 -0.26
N LEU A 74 6.35 21.41 -1.38
CA LEU A 74 5.55 21.72 -2.56
C LEU A 74 4.85 20.48 -3.13
N SER A 75 5.54 19.34 -3.18
CA SER A 75 4.93 18.04 -3.53
C SER A 75 3.79 17.67 -2.59
N HIS A 76 3.93 17.86 -1.28
CA HIS A 76 2.87 17.57 -0.30
C HIS A 76 1.63 18.45 -0.52
N LEU A 77 1.83 19.76 -0.72
CA LEU A 77 0.75 20.70 -1.00
C LEU A 77 0.01 20.34 -2.30
N ARG A 78 0.76 20.08 -3.38
CA ARG A 78 0.19 19.71 -4.68
C ARG A 78 -0.48 18.33 -4.64
N ARG A 79 0.01 17.39 -3.80
CA ARG A 79 -0.57 16.06 -3.61
C ARG A 79 -1.93 16.11 -2.92
N ALA A 80 -2.09 16.96 -1.90
CA ALA A 80 -3.37 17.13 -1.22
C ALA A 80 -4.48 17.64 -2.16
N SER A 81 -4.10 18.34 -3.23
CA SER A 81 -5.01 18.82 -4.28
C SER A 81 -5.29 17.78 -5.38
N ARG A 82 -4.64 16.60 -5.37
CA ARG A 82 -4.85 15.55 -6.38
C ARG A 82 -6.12 14.76 -6.05
N SER A 83 -6.95 14.51 -7.05
CA SER A 83 -7.91 13.41 -6.97
C SER A 83 -7.15 12.11 -6.70
N PRO A 84 -7.56 11.29 -5.71
CA PRO A 84 -6.93 9.99 -5.46
C PRO A 84 -6.90 9.19 -6.75
N ALA A 85 -5.70 8.79 -7.17
CA ALA A 85 -5.53 7.94 -8.35
C ALA A 85 -6.05 6.55 -8.02
N GLY A 86 -7.35 6.31 -8.22
CA GLY A 86 -8.06 5.05 -7.98
C GLY A 86 -8.02 4.58 -6.51
N PRO A 87 -9.13 4.13 -5.92
CA PRO A 87 -9.08 3.59 -4.56
C PRO A 87 -8.27 2.28 -4.56
N VAL A 88 -7.14 2.25 -3.84
CA VAL A 88 -6.45 1.02 -3.49
C VAL A 88 -7.29 0.29 -2.44
N SER A 89 -7.54 -1.00 -2.63
CA SER A 89 -8.28 -1.79 -1.64
C SER A 89 -7.54 -1.78 -0.29
N PRO A 90 -8.25 -1.64 0.84
CA PRO A 90 -7.66 -1.61 2.20
C PRO A 90 -6.63 -2.71 2.49
N VAL A 91 -6.89 -3.93 2.01
CA VAL A 91 -6.02 -5.09 2.24
C VAL A 91 -4.81 -5.15 1.29
N ASP A 92 -4.83 -4.37 0.22
CA ASP A 92 -3.71 -4.30 -0.72
C ASP A 92 -2.55 -3.45 -0.22
N TYR A 93 -2.79 -2.62 0.79
CA TYR A 93 -1.72 -1.95 1.49
C TYR A 93 -0.75 -2.95 2.12
N ASP A 94 0.49 -2.54 2.19
CA ASP A 94 1.57 -3.32 2.76
C ASP A 94 1.50 -3.42 4.28
N SER A 95 0.93 -2.41 4.94
CA SER A 95 0.63 -2.43 6.37
C SER A 95 -0.57 -1.54 6.70
N ALA A 96 -1.18 -1.80 7.87
CA ALA A 96 -2.22 -0.95 8.42
C ALA A 96 -1.75 0.50 8.65
N GLU A 97 -0.46 0.69 8.95
CA GLU A 97 0.16 2.01 9.14
C GLU A 97 0.20 2.81 7.83
N ILE A 98 0.56 2.16 6.71
CA ILE A 98 0.54 2.81 5.38
C ILE A 98 -0.89 3.17 4.99
N MET A 99 -1.85 2.27 5.22
CA MET A 99 -3.26 2.51 4.94
C MET A 99 -3.79 3.74 5.69
N LEU A 100 -3.51 3.87 7.00
CA LEU A 100 -3.96 5.02 7.78
C LEU A 100 -3.29 6.33 7.35
N ARG A 101 -1.99 6.30 6.99
CA ARG A 101 -1.28 7.48 6.48
C ARG A 101 -1.81 7.93 5.12
N ALA A 102 -2.23 7.00 4.27
CA ALA A 102 -2.83 7.29 2.97
C ALA A 102 -4.27 7.81 3.07
N SER A 103 -4.95 7.60 4.20
CA SER A 103 -6.35 7.97 4.39
C SER A 103 -6.48 9.46 4.74
N ASP A 104 -7.43 10.15 4.10
CA ASP A 104 -7.82 11.51 4.47
C ASP A 104 -8.67 11.54 5.76
N ILE A 105 -8.95 12.74 6.28
CA ILE A 105 -9.69 12.91 7.55
C ILE A 105 -11.08 12.28 7.49
N HIS A 106 -11.80 12.37 6.36
CA HIS A 106 -13.16 11.84 6.23
C HIS A 106 -13.19 10.32 5.99
N SER A 107 -12.23 9.77 5.25
CA SER A 107 -12.04 8.32 5.08
C SER A 107 -11.45 7.65 6.32
N SER A 108 -10.86 8.39 7.26
CA SER A 108 -10.24 7.84 8.45
C SER A 108 -11.19 6.98 9.31
N VAL A 109 -12.48 7.30 9.35
CA VAL A 109 -13.48 6.48 10.07
C VAL A 109 -13.75 5.16 9.34
N SER A 110 -13.97 5.21 8.03
CA SER A 110 -14.15 4.00 7.20
C SER A 110 -12.91 3.11 7.26
N ALA A 111 -11.72 3.72 7.16
CA ALA A 111 -10.44 3.04 7.24
C ALA A 111 -10.26 2.30 8.57
N ARG A 112 -10.65 2.92 9.70
CA ARG A 112 -10.62 2.24 11.02
C ARG A 112 -11.55 1.04 11.07
N GLN A 113 -12.79 1.18 10.60
CA GLN A 113 -13.76 0.08 10.57
C GLN A 113 -13.28 -1.08 9.67
N GLU A 114 -12.71 -0.77 8.51
CA GLU A 114 -12.11 -1.76 7.63
C GLU A 114 -10.92 -2.47 8.28
N LEU A 115 -10.05 -1.74 8.98
CA LEU A 115 -8.93 -2.32 9.73
C LEU A 115 -9.38 -3.26 10.85
N GLU A 116 -10.44 -2.91 11.58
CA GLU A 116 -11.04 -3.79 12.58
C GLU A 116 -11.55 -5.09 11.94
N LEU A 117 -12.23 -5.00 10.79
CA LEU A 117 -12.71 -6.17 10.06
C LEU A 117 -11.56 -7.04 9.56
N ILE A 118 -10.49 -6.45 9.01
CA ILE A 118 -9.29 -7.17 8.57
C ILE A 118 -8.61 -7.85 9.77
N CYS A 119 -8.51 -7.15 10.89
CA CYS A 119 -7.92 -7.67 12.12
C CYS A 119 -8.73 -8.86 12.64
N HIS A 120 -10.06 -8.73 12.66
CA HIS A 120 -10.95 -9.80 13.08
C HIS A 120 -10.82 -11.04 12.19
N TYR A 121 -10.87 -10.85 10.86
CA TYR A 121 -10.62 -11.92 9.89
C TYR A 121 -9.29 -12.63 10.18
N ALA A 122 -8.21 -11.85 10.35
CA ALA A 122 -6.88 -12.41 10.58
C ALA A 122 -6.81 -13.22 11.89
N CYS A 123 -7.42 -12.72 12.97
CA CYS A 123 -7.51 -13.42 14.25
C CYS A 123 -8.25 -14.76 14.16
N VAL A 124 -9.35 -14.82 13.41
CA VAL A 124 -10.12 -16.08 13.24
C VAL A 124 -9.40 -17.04 12.28
N ARG A 125 -8.71 -16.53 11.26
CA ARG A 125 -8.10 -17.34 10.21
C ARG A 125 -6.74 -17.94 10.58
N LYS A 126 -5.98 -17.31 11.48
CA LYS A 126 -4.56 -17.64 11.76
C LYS A 126 -4.29 -19.10 12.15
N GLU A 127 -5.25 -19.78 12.80
CA GLU A 127 -5.10 -21.17 13.26
C GLU A 127 -5.56 -22.20 12.22
N THR A 128 -6.41 -21.79 11.28
CA THR A 128 -6.97 -22.67 10.24
C THR A 128 -6.22 -22.57 8.91
N SER A 129 -5.40 -21.54 8.70
CA SER A 129 -4.44 -21.47 7.59
C SER A 129 -3.28 -20.55 7.94
N ARG A 130 -2.10 -20.93 7.43
CA ARG A 130 -0.88 -20.11 7.49
C ARG A 130 -1.07 -18.73 6.86
N ALA A 131 -2.01 -18.57 5.92
CA ALA A 131 -2.34 -17.30 5.28
C ALA A 131 -2.78 -16.22 6.29
N GLY A 132 -3.60 -16.58 7.29
CA GLY A 132 -4.00 -15.65 8.35
C GLY A 132 -2.81 -15.19 9.20
N SER A 133 -1.88 -16.11 9.51
CA SER A 133 -0.66 -15.80 10.25
C SER A 133 0.28 -14.88 9.48
N VAL A 134 0.42 -15.11 8.17
CA VAL A 134 1.22 -14.26 7.27
C VAL A 134 0.63 -12.86 7.15
N LEU A 135 -0.70 -12.73 7.09
CA LEU A 135 -1.36 -11.43 7.10
C LEU A 135 -1.11 -10.67 8.40
N ILE A 136 -1.20 -11.34 9.56
CA ILE A 136 -0.85 -10.75 10.86
C ILE A 136 0.59 -10.22 10.84
N LEU A 137 1.55 -11.05 10.44
CA LEU A 137 2.97 -10.69 10.40
C LEU A 137 3.23 -9.50 9.49
N ARG A 138 2.72 -9.50 8.26
CA ARG A 138 2.98 -8.43 7.29
C ARG A 138 2.24 -7.14 7.63
N PHE A 139 0.93 -7.25 7.87
CA PHE A 139 0.02 -6.12 7.85
C PHE A 139 -0.08 -5.41 9.21
N PHE A 140 -0.05 -6.18 10.32
CA PHE A 140 -0.20 -5.65 11.68
C PHE A 140 1.10 -5.63 12.49
N HIS A 141 2.01 -6.60 12.24
CA HIS A 141 3.29 -6.72 12.94
C HIS A 141 4.52 -6.28 12.13
N GLY A 142 4.33 -5.82 10.89
CA GLY A 142 5.34 -5.03 10.17
C GLY A 142 6.58 -5.82 9.80
N TYR A 143 6.45 -7.14 9.68
CA TYR A 143 7.51 -8.00 9.17
C TYR A 143 7.57 -7.89 7.66
N PHE A 144 8.80 -7.87 7.13
CA PHE A 144 9.03 -7.88 5.70
C PHE A 144 8.94 -9.31 5.13
N PRO A 145 8.61 -9.49 3.83
CA PRO A 145 8.42 -10.83 3.25
C PRO A 145 9.58 -11.81 3.49
N GLY A 146 10.83 -11.31 3.52
CA GLY A 146 12.00 -12.13 3.85
C GLY A 146 12.04 -12.61 5.29
N GLU A 147 11.70 -11.74 6.23
CA GLU A 147 11.61 -12.10 7.65
C GLU A 147 10.48 -13.11 7.88
N ILE A 148 9.34 -12.91 7.21
CA ILE A 148 8.21 -13.84 7.25
C ILE A 148 8.63 -15.21 6.71
N ALA A 149 9.39 -15.26 5.61
CA ALA A 149 9.89 -16.50 5.04
C ALA A 149 10.77 -17.28 6.04
N LEU A 150 11.61 -16.58 6.81
CA LEU A 150 12.40 -17.18 7.90
C LEU A 150 11.52 -17.73 9.03
N ILE A 151 10.51 -16.97 9.47
CA ILE A 151 9.56 -17.39 10.53
C ILE A 151 8.77 -18.63 10.09
N LEU A 152 8.34 -18.66 8.83
CA LEU A 152 7.57 -19.77 8.25
C LEU A 152 8.43 -20.97 7.86
N GLN A 153 9.76 -20.78 7.79
CA GLN A 153 10.71 -21.73 7.18
C GLN A 153 10.30 -22.11 5.76
N SER A 154 9.99 -21.10 4.95
CA SER A 154 9.53 -21.26 3.58
C SER A 154 10.28 -20.31 2.65
N SER A 155 9.94 -20.34 1.35
CA SER A 155 10.44 -19.36 0.40
C SER A 155 9.66 -18.04 0.48
N ARG A 156 10.25 -16.93 0.03
CA ARG A 156 9.54 -15.65 -0.15
C ARG A 156 8.36 -15.77 -1.13
N GLN A 157 8.46 -16.65 -2.14
CA GLN A 157 7.37 -16.90 -3.09
C GLN A 157 6.16 -17.55 -2.42
N ALA A 158 6.40 -18.54 -1.53
CA ALA A 158 5.34 -19.13 -0.74
C ALA A 158 4.66 -18.07 0.15
N VAL A 159 5.45 -17.14 0.73
CA VAL A 159 4.91 -15.99 1.48
C VAL A 159 4.07 -15.08 0.58
N ALA A 160 4.52 -14.77 -0.64
CA ALA A 160 3.78 -13.95 -1.59
C ALA A 160 2.44 -14.59 -1.97
N GLU A 161 2.42 -15.90 -2.20
CA GLU A 161 1.19 -16.65 -2.49
C GLU A 161 0.25 -16.69 -1.28
N LEU A 162 0.77 -16.93 -0.07
CA LEU A 162 -0.02 -16.86 1.17
C LEU A 162 -0.60 -15.47 1.41
N LEU A 163 0.15 -14.39 1.13
CA LEU A 163 -0.36 -13.02 1.17
C LEU A 163 -1.45 -12.79 0.12
N ARG A 164 -1.28 -13.32 -1.10
CA ARG A 164 -2.28 -13.22 -2.17
C ARG A 164 -3.60 -13.86 -1.74
N VAL A 165 -3.54 -15.07 -1.19
CA VAL A 165 -4.68 -15.82 -0.66
C VAL A 165 -5.34 -15.04 0.49
N ALA A 166 -4.55 -14.62 1.50
CA ALA A 166 -5.08 -13.88 2.65
C ALA A 166 -5.76 -12.58 2.24
N ARG A 167 -5.16 -11.82 1.31
CA ARG A 167 -5.74 -10.58 0.77
C ARG A 167 -7.03 -10.86 0.00
N GLN A 168 -7.09 -11.92 -0.81
CA GLN A 168 -8.31 -12.29 -1.55
C GLN A 168 -9.47 -12.67 -0.61
N GLU A 169 -9.20 -13.48 0.40
CA GLU A 169 -10.18 -13.84 1.43
C GLU A 169 -10.63 -12.61 2.22
N ALA A 170 -9.70 -11.75 2.65
CA ALA A 170 -9.99 -10.53 3.39
C ALA A 170 -10.82 -9.52 2.56
N ARG A 171 -10.57 -9.37 1.25
CA ARG A 171 -11.45 -8.57 0.37
C ARG A 171 -12.87 -9.11 0.38
N THR A 172 -13.02 -10.43 0.23
CA THR A 172 -14.33 -11.09 0.27
C THR A 172 -15.03 -10.83 1.61
N CYS A 173 -14.27 -10.78 2.70
CA CYS A 173 -14.77 -10.43 4.03
C CYS A 173 -15.27 -8.99 4.12
N LEU A 174 -14.55 -8.04 3.53
CA LEU A 174 -14.94 -6.62 3.52
C LEU A 174 -16.19 -6.39 2.68
N ASP A 175 -16.22 -6.95 1.46
CA ASP A 175 -17.36 -6.78 0.55
C ASP A 175 -18.62 -7.48 1.07
N GLN A 176 -18.45 -8.69 1.63
CA GLN A 176 -19.55 -9.56 2.06
C GLN A 176 -19.19 -10.33 3.34
N PRO A 177 -19.30 -9.69 4.52
CA PRO A 177 -18.89 -10.30 5.80
C PRO A 177 -19.56 -11.65 6.13
N ARG A 178 -20.73 -11.91 5.54
CA ARG A 178 -21.53 -13.14 5.75
C ARG A 178 -21.19 -14.30 4.80
N ARG A 179 -20.35 -14.08 3.76
CA ARG A 179 -19.98 -15.14 2.80
C ARG A 179 -18.93 -16.12 3.34
N LEU A 180 -18.13 -15.70 4.32
CA LEU A 180 -17.13 -16.56 4.94
C LEU A 180 -17.78 -17.28 6.12
N SER A 181 -17.97 -18.60 5.99
CA SER A 181 -18.68 -19.43 6.97
C SER A 181 -18.08 -19.34 8.38
N PHE A 182 -16.75 -19.22 8.49
CA PHE A 182 -16.03 -19.11 9.76
C PHE A 182 -16.16 -17.75 10.46
N MET A 183 -16.60 -16.69 9.76
CA MET A 183 -16.80 -15.35 10.36
C MET A 183 -18.15 -15.23 11.08
N ARG A 184 -19.06 -16.20 10.90
CA ARG A 184 -20.44 -16.13 11.41
C ARG A 184 -20.56 -16.33 12.91
N GLU A 185 -19.58 -17.00 13.54
CA GLU A 185 -19.62 -17.41 14.94
C GLU A 185 -18.79 -16.50 15.89
N ALA A 186 -17.95 -15.60 15.36
CA ALA A 186 -16.86 -14.99 16.14
C ALA A 186 -17.01 -13.47 16.45
N ARG A 187 -18.05 -12.77 15.95
CA ARG A 187 -18.06 -11.29 15.91
C ARG A 187 -18.22 -10.54 17.25
N SER A 188 -18.48 -11.20 18.38
CA SER A 188 -18.98 -10.47 19.57
C SER A 188 -17.92 -9.98 20.58
N ASP A 189 -16.78 -10.65 20.75
CA ASP A 189 -16.02 -10.50 22.00
C ASP A 189 -14.62 -9.84 21.88
N LEU A 190 -14.12 -9.62 20.66
CA LEU A 190 -12.71 -9.22 20.45
C LEU A 190 -12.45 -7.70 20.52
N PHE A 191 -13.47 -6.87 20.28
CA PHE A 191 -13.33 -5.42 20.25
C PHE A 191 -14.45 -4.77 21.08
N PRO A 192 -14.21 -4.38 22.35
CA PRO A 192 -15.10 -3.44 23.02
C PRO A 192 -15.09 -2.13 22.21
N GLU A 193 -16.23 -1.44 22.11
CA GLU A 193 -16.38 -0.21 21.32
C GLU A 193 -15.25 0.78 21.62
N LEU A 194 -14.27 0.87 20.70
CA LEU A 194 -13.08 1.70 20.87
C LEU A 194 -13.52 3.17 20.76
N PRO A 195 -13.18 4.05 21.73
CA PRO A 195 -13.61 5.44 21.68
C PRO A 195 -13.06 6.16 20.45
N PHE A 196 -13.94 6.87 19.74
CA PHE A 196 -13.67 7.55 18.46
C PHE A 196 -12.50 8.57 18.48
N LYS A 197 -12.04 9.02 19.65
CA LYS A 197 -11.02 10.07 19.84
C LYS A 197 -9.59 9.57 20.10
N ILE A 198 -9.28 8.32 19.76
CA ILE A 198 -7.94 7.76 19.94
C ILE A 198 -7.00 8.25 18.80
N ALA A 199 -5.74 8.55 19.11
CA ALA A 199 -4.71 8.89 18.10
C ALA A 199 -4.45 7.69 17.16
N GLN A 200 -3.95 7.91 15.94
CA GLN A 200 -3.74 6.81 14.98
C GLN A 200 -2.76 5.73 15.51
N SER A 201 -1.69 6.16 16.19
CA SER A 201 -0.70 5.29 16.83
C SER A 201 -1.32 4.39 17.89
N ASP A 202 -2.16 4.98 18.75
CA ASP A 202 -2.87 4.28 19.81
C ASP A 202 -3.85 3.25 19.25
N PHE A 203 -4.59 3.60 18.18
CA PHE A 203 -5.49 2.67 17.50
C PHE A 203 -4.77 1.45 16.89
N LEU A 204 -3.62 1.66 16.23
CA LEU A 204 -2.82 0.53 15.71
C LEU A 204 -2.29 -0.36 16.84
N ASN A 205 -1.92 0.23 17.98
CA ASN A 205 -1.51 -0.53 19.15
C ASN A 205 -2.68 -1.33 19.73
N ASP A 206 -3.90 -0.80 19.72
CA ASP A 206 -5.10 -1.54 20.14
C ASP A 206 -5.38 -2.74 19.24
N LEU A 207 -5.26 -2.61 17.92
CA LEU A 207 -5.39 -3.74 16.99
C LEU A 207 -4.33 -4.82 17.25
N ARG A 208 -3.07 -4.42 17.47
CA ARG A 208 -2.00 -5.37 17.83
C ARG A 208 -2.27 -6.07 19.17
N ASN A 209 -2.76 -5.32 20.16
CA ASN A 209 -3.14 -5.87 21.45
C ASN A 209 -4.32 -6.84 21.32
N ALA A 210 -5.30 -6.55 20.48
CA ALA A 210 -6.41 -7.47 20.16
C ALA A 210 -5.88 -8.77 19.54
N ILE A 211 -4.91 -8.69 18.62
CA ILE A 211 -4.22 -9.86 18.08
C ILE A 211 -3.53 -10.65 19.20
N PHE A 212 -2.79 -9.99 20.10
CA PHE A 212 -2.11 -10.70 21.20
C PHE A 212 -3.07 -11.31 22.23
N ARG A 213 -4.26 -10.72 22.41
CA ARG A 213 -5.33 -11.27 23.26
C ARG A 213 -6.06 -12.44 22.62
N SER A 214 -6.11 -12.50 21.29
CA SER A 214 -6.80 -13.56 20.54
C SER A 214 -6.09 -14.93 20.58
N ARG A 215 -4.97 -15.09 21.31
CA ARG A 215 -4.24 -16.35 21.39
C ARG A 215 -5.06 -17.42 22.11
N HIS A 216 -4.98 -18.64 21.60
CA HIS A 216 -5.48 -19.84 22.27
C HIS A 216 -4.29 -20.74 22.65
N ASN A 217 -4.47 -21.55 23.68
CA ASN A 217 -3.47 -22.49 24.22
C ASN A 217 -2.30 -21.86 25.00
N ASP A 218 -1.56 -22.72 25.69
CA ASP A 218 -0.35 -22.38 26.41
C ASP A 218 0.80 -21.99 25.48
N CYS A 219 1.77 -21.26 26.01
CA CYS A 219 2.95 -20.84 25.26
C CYS A 219 3.78 -22.03 24.77
N VAL A 220 4.30 -21.93 23.55
CA VAL A 220 5.18 -22.95 22.98
C VAL A 220 6.47 -23.06 23.81
N PRO A 221 6.84 -24.25 24.32
CA PRO A 221 8.05 -24.41 25.11
C PRO A 221 9.31 -24.05 24.31
N ALA A 222 10.30 -23.45 24.98
CA ALA A 222 11.55 -23.04 24.33
C ALA A 222 12.28 -24.19 23.61
N ALA A 223 12.23 -25.41 24.17
CA ALA A 223 12.80 -26.60 23.54
C ALA A 223 12.11 -26.94 22.19
N GLN A 224 10.79 -26.73 22.10
CA GLN A 224 10.04 -26.97 20.86
C GLN A 224 10.35 -25.89 19.81
N LEU A 225 10.46 -24.61 20.23
CA LEU A 225 10.92 -23.54 19.33
C LEU A 225 12.32 -23.82 18.75
N GLN A 226 13.23 -24.36 19.56
CA GLN A 226 14.55 -24.76 19.07
C GLN A 226 14.47 -25.89 18.02
N LYS A 227 13.59 -26.88 18.21
CA LYS A 227 13.38 -27.94 17.21
C LYS A 227 12.86 -27.40 15.89
N PHE A 228 11.96 -26.41 15.94
CA PHE A 228 11.49 -25.76 14.72
C PHE A 228 12.63 -25.04 14.01
N TYR A 229 13.43 -24.19 14.67
CA TYR A 229 14.33 -23.28 13.96
C TYR A 229 15.82 -23.67 13.92
N ARG A 230 16.26 -24.63 14.75
CA ARG A 230 17.68 -25.02 14.87
C ARG A 230 17.96 -26.51 14.62
N ALA A 231 16.93 -27.35 14.49
CA ALA A 231 17.16 -28.75 14.14
C ALA A 231 17.56 -28.92 12.66
N GLU A 232 18.27 -30.00 12.37
CA GLU A 232 18.64 -30.38 11.00
C GLU A 232 18.11 -31.80 10.69
N PRO A 233 17.11 -31.96 9.79
CA PRO A 233 16.28 -30.90 9.21
C PRO A 233 15.33 -30.28 10.24
N PRO A 234 14.89 -29.04 10.02
CA PRO A 234 13.97 -28.38 10.93
C PRO A 234 12.58 -29.02 10.90
N GLU A 235 11.91 -29.07 12.06
CA GLU A 235 10.57 -29.64 12.17
C GLU A 235 9.51 -28.69 11.58
N PRO A 236 8.56 -29.18 10.75
CA PRO A 236 7.57 -28.32 10.12
C PRO A 236 6.59 -27.73 11.14
N ILE A 237 6.31 -26.43 10.98
CA ILE A 237 5.35 -25.71 11.83
C ILE A 237 3.94 -25.81 11.22
N ASN A 238 2.99 -26.36 11.97
CA ASN A 238 1.58 -26.41 11.56
C ASN A 238 0.84 -25.07 11.77
N ALA A 239 -0.31 -24.90 11.13
CA ALA A 239 -1.06 -23.64 11.18
C ALA A 239 -1.49 -23.22 12.61
N PRO A 240 -1.99 -24.11 13.50
CA PRO A 240 -2.32 -23.74 14.87
C PRO A 240 -1.13 -23.24 15.67
N THR A 241 0.02 -23.91 15.57
CA THR A 241 1.25 -23.52 16.29
C THR A 241 1.76 -22.18 15.77
N LEU A 242 1.78 -21.99 14.45
CA LEU A 242 2.15 -20.71 13.84
C LEU A 242 1.18 -19.59 14.26
N GLY A 243 -0.13 -19.86 14.25
CA GLY A 243 -1.17 -18.96 14.71
C GLY A 243 -0.96 -18.52 16.16
N HIS A 244 -0.57 -19.44 17.04
CA HIS A 244 -0.16 -19.10 18.41
C HIS A 244 1.09 -18.22 18.43
N ILE A 245 2.16 -18.61 17.73
CA ILE A 245 3.42 -17.84 17.70
C ILE A 245 3.15 -16.38 17.32
N VAL A 246 2.44 -16.13 16.21
CA VAL A 246 2.19 -14.75 15.73
C VAL A 246 1.20 -13.95 16.58
N SER A 247 0.42 -14.62 17.43
CA SER A 247 -0.49 -13.99 18.39
C SER A 247 0.01 -14.00 19.84
N CYS A 248 1.27 -14.39 20.08
CA CYS A 248 1.85 -14.39 21.40
C CYS A 248 3.17 -13.62 21.38
N ALA A 249 3.18 -12.40 21.93
CA ALA A 249 4.34 -11.52 21.94
C ALA A 249 5.60 -12.22 22.49
N ARG A 250 5.47 -13.02 23.57
CA ARG A 250 6.59 -13.79 24.15
C ARG A 250 7.14 -14.86 23.21
N CYS A 251 6.27 -15.61 22.53
CA CYS A 251 6.71 -16.65 21.59
C CYS A 251 7.32 -16.02 20.34
N LEU A 252 6.70 -14.99 19.78
CA LEU A 252 7.20 -14.29 18.62
C LEU A 252 8.55 -13.61 18.89
N ASP A 253 8.74 -12.97 20.05
CA ASP A 253 10.06 -12.42 20.43
C ASP A 253 11.13 -13.50 20.67
N ALA A 254 10.74 -14.66 21.20
CA ALA A 254 11.65 -15.80 21.29
C ALA A 254 12.09 -16.28 19.90
N VAL A 255 11.17 -16.34 18.93
CA VAL A 255 11.47 -16.66 17.53
C VAL A 255 12.37 -15.60 16.90
N ASN A 256 12.08 -14.31 17.12
CA ASN A 256 12.93 -13.21 16.65
C ASN A 256 14.36 -13.36 17.15
N LYS A 257 14.53 -13.66 18.43
CA LYS A 257 15.85 -13.89 19.03
C LYS A 257 16.57 -15.09 18.42
N LEU A 258 15.85 -16.17 18.10
CA LEU A 258 16.45 -17.36 17.45
C LEU A 258 16.91 -17.07 16.02
N LEU A 259 16.17 -16.24 15.30
CA LEU A 259 16.41 -15.90 13.90
C LEU A 259 17.26 -14.63 13.70
N GLY A 260 17.61 -13.92 14.78
CA GLY A 260 18.34 -12.65 14.70
C GLY A 260 17.51 -11.49 14.13
N LEU A 261 16.18 -11.55 14.24
CA LEU A 261 15.26 -10.53 13.75
C LEU A 261 15.03 -9.42 14.78
N THR A 262 14.58 -8.27 14.30
CA THR A 262 14.19 -7.13 15.16
C THR A 262 13.08 -7.51 16.14
N PRO A 263 13.25 -7.30 17.46
CA PRO A 263 12.21 -7.53 18.47
C PRO A 263 10.94 -6.71 18.23
N ILE A 264 9.80 -7.18 18.73
CA ILE A 264 8.48 -6.55 18.50
C ILE A 264 8.45 -5.10 18.97
N ASN A 265 8.98 -4.80 20.17
CA ASN A 265 8.98 -3.45 20.74
C ASN A 265 9.77 -2.43 19.90
N ASN A 266 10.73 -2.89 19.09
CA ASN A 266 11.52 -2.02 18.22
C ASN A 266 10.87 -1.82 16.85
N ARG A 267 9.93 -2.71 16.47
CA ARG A 267 9.12 -2.55 15.24
C ARG A 267 8.07 -1.46 15.43
N TYR A 268 7.53 -1.39 16.64
CA TYR A 268 6.60 -0.37 17.08
C TYR A 268 7.15 0.30 18.33
N PRO A 269 8.11 1.23 18.18
CA PRO A 269 8.35 2.14 19.27
C PRO A 269 6.99 2.75 19.58
N THR A 270 6.49 2.57 20.81
CA THR A 270 5.42 3.42 21.32
C THR A 270 6.01 4.81 21.36
N ASP A 271 5.96 5.48 20.22
CA ASP A 271 6.30 6.88 20.06
C ASP A 271 5.47 7.59 21.10
N SER A 272 6.14 8.06 22.13
CA SER A 272 5.56 8.82 23.23
C SER A 272 5.23 10.20 22.70
N ILE A 273 4.35 10.26 21.70
CA ILE A 273 3.67 11.46 21.21
C ILE A 273 2.22 11.34 21.70
N GLY A 274 2.07 11.15 23.02
CA GLY A 274 0.82 11.39 23.71
C GLY A 274 0.83 12.83 24.23
N PRO A 275 -0.33 13.51 24.28
CA PRO A 275 -0.42 14.79 24.97
C PRO A 275 -0.14 14.54 26.46
N ASP A 276 0.86 15.23 27.00
CA ASP A 276 1.30 15.09 28.39
C ASP A 276 0.10 15.15 29.35
N THR A 277 -0.10 14.08 30.13
CA THR A 277 -0.84 14.19 31.38
C THR A 277 -0.01 15.08 32.30
N HIS A 278 -0.51 16.30 32.53
CA HIS A 278 0.07 17.34 33.38
C HIS A 278 0.86 16.80 34.58
N SER A 279 2.19 16.80 34.46
CA SER A 279 3.10 16.81 35.60
C SER A 279 3.67 18.22 35.70
N THR A 280 3.24 18.93 36.73
CA THR A 280 3.68 20.26 37.12
C THR A 280 5.16 20.25 37.48
N GLY A 281 6.00 20.91 36.67
CA GLY A 281 7.39 21.16 37.03
C GLY A 281 8.19 21.74 35.85
N GLY A 282 8.45 23.04 35.89
CA GLY A 282 9.14 23.75 34.82
C GLY A 282 10.57 23.28 34.60
N ALA A 283 10.87 22.91 33.36
CA ALA A 283 12.18 23.05 32.74
C ALA A 283 11.96 23.08 31.22
N SER A 284 12.61 24.01 30.53
CA SER A 284 12.70 24.06 29.07
C SER A 284 13.34 22.75 28.60
N GLY A 285 12.52 21.80 28.18
CA GLY A 285 12.93 20.48 27.72
C GLY A 285 12.77 20.37 26.21
N SER A 286 13.87 20.47 25.48
CA SER A 286 13.94 19.91 24.13
C SER A 286 13.52 18.45 24.21
N GLN A 287 12.41 18.10 23.56
CA GLN A 287 12.05 16.70 23.41
C GLN A 287 13.18 15.98 22.66
N PRO A 288 13.53 14.74 23.05
CA PRO A 288 14.56 13.98 22.36
C PRO A 288 14.15 13.81 20.89
N PRO A 289 15.11 13.84 19.95
CA PRO A 289 14.80 13.62 18.54
C PRO A 289 14.09 12.27 18.37
N PRO A 290 13.15 12.15 17.41
CA PRO A 290 12.57 10.87 17.05
C PRO A 290 13.68 9.84 16.84
N SER A 291 13.51 8.67 17.45
CA SER A 291 14.53 7.63 17.46
C SER A 291 15.00 7.31 16.04
N ILE A 292 16.31 7.34 15.79
CA ILE A 292 16.96 6.96 14.51
C ILE A 292 16.43 5.63 13.94
N HIS A 293 15.94 4.75 14.81
CA HIS A 293 15.31 3.49 14.45
C HIS A 293 14.04 3.66 13.61
N SER A 294 13.22 4.70 13.83
CA SER A 294 12.00 4.95 13.04
C SER A 294 12.34 5.38 11.61
N TYR A 295 13.40 6.17 11.44
CA TYR A 295 13.95 6.58 10.15
C TYR A 295 14.46 5.40 9.33
N ARG A 296 15.32 4.57 9.93
CA ARG A 296 15.83 3.35 9.28
C ARG A 296 14.71 2.37 8.92
N ARG A 297 13.68 2.27 9.78
CA ARG A 297 12.52 1.42 9.50
C ARG A 297 11.78 1.89 8.24
N ARG A 298 11.46 3.18 8.10
CA ARG A 298 10.77 3.69 6.89
C ARG A 298 11.62 3.58 5.63
N VAL A 299 12.94 3.75 5.73
CA VAL A 299 13.87 3.45 4.62
C VAL A 299 13.72 1.98 4.20
N THR A 300 13.74 1.06 5.17
CA THR A 300 13.55 -0.38 4.90
C THR A 300 12.18 -0.68 4.31
N GLU A 301 11.12 0.03 4.75
CA GLU A 301 9.78 -0.10 4.16
C GLU A 301 9.76 0.25 2.68
N VAL A 302 10.48 1.28 2.23
CA VAL A 302 10.60 1.61 0.81
C VAL A 302 11.39 0.53 0.06
N ILE A 303 12.51 0.07 0.63
CA ILE A 303 13.37 -0.98 0.02
C ILE A 303 12.59 -2.28 -0.18
N GLU A 304 11.80 -2.69 0.82
CA GLU A 304 11.03 -3.94 0.81
C GLU A 304 9.65 -3.80 0.15
N HIS A 305 9.29 -2.62 -0.37
CA HIS A 305 8.01 -2.40 -1.04
C HIS A 305 8.02 -2.94 -2.47
N PHE A 306 6.93 -3.61 -2.87
CA PHE A 306 6.73 -4.17 -4.21
C PHE A 306 5.60 -3.41 -4.94
N PRO A 307 5.92 -2.40 -5.77
CA PRO A 307 4.90 -1.63 -6.47
C PRO A 307 4.22 -2.46 -7.55
N LYS A 308 2.89 -2.30 -7.69
CA LYS A 308 2.12 -2.88 -8.81
C LYS A 308 1.91 -1.87 -9.94
N GLU A 309 1.97 -0.58 -9.62
CA GLU A 309 1.91 0.51 -10.58
C GLU A 309 2.89 1.61 -10.15
N LEU A 310 3.70 2.08 -11.09
CA LEU A 310 4.55 3.24 -10.95
C LEU A 310 3.78 4.48 -11.42
N ARG A 311 3.80 5.54 -10.63
CA ARG A 311 3.15 6.82 -10.94
C ARG A 311 4.21 7.90 -10.99
N ILE A 312 4.40 8.48 -12.16
CA ILE A 312 5.48 9.41 -12.44
C ILE A 312 4.91 10.82 -12.34
N SER A 313 5.55 11.66 -11.51
CA SER A 313 5.15 13.05 -11.37
C SER A 313 6.32 14.01 -11.53
N VAL A 314 6.01 15.18 -12.10
CA VAL A 314 6.96 16.29 -12.30
C VAL A 314 6.38 17.51 -11.61
N ASN A 315 7.19 18.17 -10.77
CA ASN A 315 6.76 19.26 -9.91
C ASN A 315 5.46 18.96 -9.13
N GLY A 316 5.22 17.71 -8.76
CA GLY A 316 4.01 17.32 -8.06
C GLY A 316 2.75 17.17 -8.92
N PHE A 317 2.85 17.11 -10.25
CA PHE A 317 1.76 16.72 -11.16
C PHE A 317 2.03 15.37 -11.80
N ILE A 318 1.07 14.44 -11.74
CA ILE A 318 1.22 13.11 -12.34
C ILE A 318 1.13 13.24 -13.86
N LEU A 319 2.19 12.84 -14.56
CA LEU A 319 2.26 12.89 -16.03
C LEU A 319 1.98 11.53 -16.68
N GLY A 320 2.17 10.44 -15.94
CA GLY A 320 1.91 9.10 -16.45
C GLY A 320 1.92 8.04 -15.35
N SER A 321 1.39 6.87 -15.67
CA SER A 321 1.53 5.68 -14.84
C SER A 321 1.87 4.45 -15.69
N GLN A 322 2.57 3.50 -15.08
CA GLN A 322 3.01 2.25 -15.71
C GLN A 322 2.73 1.10 -14.76
N LYS A 323 1.94 0.10 -15.21
CA LYS A 323 1.74 -1.14 -14.46
C LYS A 323 3.01 -1.98 -14.52
N VAL A 324 3.35 -2.60 -13.39
CA VAL A 324 4.45 -3.55 -13.27
C VAL A 324 3.88 -4.94 -13.56
N SER A 325 4.18 -5.48 -14.73
CA SER A 325 3.69 -6.80 -15.18
C SER A 325 4.77 -7.69 -15.79
N SER A 326 5.98 -7.18 -15.91
CA SER A 326 7.14 -7.84 -16.50
C SER A 326 8.38 -7.54 -15.66
N ASP A 327 9.41 -8.34 -15.89
CA ASP A 327 10.75 -8.17 -15.33
C ASP A 327 11.36 -6.81 -15.65
N LEU A 328 11.14 -6.27 -16.85
CA LEU A 328 11.52 -4.92 -17.21
C LEU A 328 10.27 -4.09 -17.51
N SER A 329 10.12 -2.95 -16.84
CA SER A 329 9.07 -1.96 -17.07
C SER A 329 9.72 -0.62 -17.40
N GLU A 330 9.47 -0.10 -18.60
CA GLU A 330 10.02 1.18 -19.08
C GLU A 330 8.92 2.15 -19.47
N LEU A 331 9.06 3.42 -19.09
CA LEU A 331 8.16 4.50 -19.48
C LEU A 331 8.96 5.77 -19.84
N SER A 332 8.78 6.24 -21.08
CA SER A 332 9.33 7.50 -21.57
C SER A 332 8.23 8.57 -21.74
N LEU A 333 8.46 9.76 -21.21
CA LEU A 333 7.51 10.88 -21.22
C LEU A 333 8.19 12.16 -21.74
N SER A 334 7.60 12.79 -22.76
CA SER A 334 8.00 14.13 -23.20
C SER A 334 7.24 15.21 -22.42
N ILE A 335 7.95 16.03 -21.67
CA ILE A 335 7.38 17.07 -20.81
C ILE A 335 7.19 18.34 -21.65
N LYS A 336 5.93 18.63 -22.00
CA LYS A 336 5.58 19.78 -22.85
C LYS A 336 5.19 21.04 -22.06
N ASP A 337 5.23 20.97 -20.74
CA ASP A 337 4.81 22.06 -19.89
C ASP A 337 5.84 23.21 -19.91
N ALA A 338 5.37 24.43 -19.75
CA ALA A 338 6.19 25.65 -19.76
C ALA A 338 6.82 25.96 -18.39
N GLU A 339 6.39 25.28 -17.31
CA GLU A 339 7.00 25.44 -15.98
C GLU A 339 8.42 24.84 -15.97
N ARG A 340 9.35 25.52 -15.29
CA ARG A 340 10.69 24.98 -15.02
C ARG A 340 10.56 23.68 -14.24
N ILE A 341 11.29 22.64 -14.64
CA ILE A 341 11.33 21.37 -13.89
C ILE A 341 12.25 21.53 -12.68
N ASP A 342 11.66 21.53 -11.49
CA ASP A 342 12.37 21.65 -10.20
C ASP A 342 12.64 20.27 -9.57
N PHE A 343 11.74 19.31 -9.77
CA PHE A 343 11.88 17.95 -9.26
C PHE A 343 11.04 16.91 -10.00
N VAL A 344 11.49 15.66 -9.91
CA VAL A 344 10.79 14.47 -10.42
C VAL A 344 10.60 13.47 -9.29
N GLU A 345 9.46 12.79 -9.28
CA GLU A 345 9.14 11.78 -8.27
C GLU A 345 8.47 10.56 -8.93
N VAL A 346 8.76 9.37 -8.40
CA VAL A 346 8.02 8.14 -8.74
C VAL A 346 7.39 7.57 -7.47
N PHE A 347 6.09 7.31 -7.54
CA PHE A 347 5.31 6.71 -6.46
C PHE A 347 4.80 5.33 -6.83
N SER A 348 4.49 4.50 -5.84
CA SER A 348 3.65 3.31 -6.04
C SER A 348 2.16 3.66 -6.02
N GLU A 349 1.30 2.68 -6.34
CA GLU A 349 -0.14 2.81 -6.20
C GLU A 349 -0.59 3.13 -4.76
N GLN A 350 0.19 2.68 -3.78
CA GLN A 350 -0.07 2.86 -2.35
C GLN A 350 0.38 4.25 -1.83
N GLY A 351 0.88 5.12 -2.71
CA GLY A 351 1.34 6.46 -2.34
C GLY A 351 2.73 6.49 -1.70
N ILE A 352 3.47 5.38 -1.72
CA ILE A 352 4.85 5.32 -1.24
C ILE A 352 5.75 5.96 -2.28
N ARG A 353 6.53 6.97 -1.86
CA ARG A 353 7.53 7.61 -2.72
C ARG A 353 8.74 6.69 -2.83
N LEU A 354 8.98 6.16 -4.02
CA LEU A 354 10.13 5.29 -4.30
C LEU A 354 11.38 6.13 -4.49
N ILE A 355 11.31 7.13 -5.36
CA ILE A 355 12.45 8.00 -5.70
C ILE A 355 12.01 9.46 -5.78
N PHE A 356 12.90 10.35 -5.36
CA PHE A 356 12.78 11.80 -5.42
C PHE A 356 14.07 12.41 -5.98
N CYS A 357 13.95 13.17 -7.05
CA CYS A 357 15.10 13.78 -7.71
C CYS A 357 14.89 15.30 -7.75
N ASN A 358 15.75 16.06 -7.06
CA ASN A 358 15.89 17.47 -7.37
C ASN A 358 16.48 17.62 -8.77
N VAL A 359 15.97 18.58 -9.54
CA VAL A 359 16.43 18.85 -10.89
C VAL A 359 17.08 20.22 -10.94
N ASP A 360 18.29 20.27 -11.48
CA ASP A 360 18.99 21.50 -11.81
C ASP A 360 18.80 21.78 -13.31
N ALA A 361 17.70 22.42 -13.69
CA ALA A 361 17.43 22.69 -15.10
C ALA A 361 18.53 23.59 -15.73
N PRO A 362 18.91 23.37 -17.01
CA PRO A 362 19.84 24.24 -17.73
C PRO A 362 19.38 25.72 -17.71
N PRO A 363 20.31 26.70 -17.70
CA PRO A 363 21.76 26.56 -17.88
C PRO A 363 22.53 26.23 -16.59
N GLU A 364 21.86 26.18 -15.43
CA GLU A 364 22.52 26.01 -14.13
C GLU A 364 22.99 24.57 -13.86
N GLY A 365 22.31 23.58 -14.44
CA GLY A 365 22.67 22.17 -14.30
C GLY A 365 22.92 21.45 -15.63
N GLN A 366 23.17 20.15 -15.50
CA GLN A 366 23.53 19.28 -16.62
C GLN A 366 22.32 19.00 -17.52
N PHE A 367 22.59 18.82 -18.82
CA PHE A 367 21.57 18.43 -19.81
C PHE A 367 21.03 17.02 -19.59
N GLU A 368 21.79 16.15 -18.92
CA GLU A 368 21.36 14.81 -18.54
C GLU A 368 21.52 14.65 -17.03
N GLN A 369 20.43 14.26 -16.37
CA GLN A 369 20.42 14.02 -14.93
C GLN A 369 19.81 12.64 -14.69
N HIS A 370 20.48 11.86 -13.85
CA HIS A 370 20.09 10.49 -13.55
C HIS A 370 20.04 10.27 -12.05
N ALA A 371 19.15 9.40 -11.62
CA ALA A 371 19.10 8.89 -10.26
C ALA A 371 18.64 7.44 -10.29
N SER A 372 19.19 6.62 -9.39
CA SER A 372 18.80 5.23 -9.26
C SER A 372 18.74 4.83 -7.80
N ILE A 373 17.94 3.82 -7.50
CA ILE A 373 17.86 3.19 -6.19
C ILE A 373 17.88 1.68 -6.34
N SER A 374 18.49 1.01 -5.37
CA SER A 374 18.40 -0.44 -5.22
C SER A 374 17.33 -0.79 -4.19
N LEU A 375 16.45 -1.71 -4.57
CA LEU A 375 15.39 -2.24 -3.71
C LEU A 375 15.74 -3.68 -3.32
N SER A 376 14.92 -4.30 -2.46
CA SER A 376 15.16 -5.68 -2.03
C SER A 376 15.15 -6.66 -3.22
N GLU A 377 15.86 -7.77 -3.08
CA GLU A 377 15.85 -8.88 -4.06
C GLU A 377 16.42 -8.51 -5.45
N GLY A 378 17.39 -7.58 -5.50
CA GLY A 378 18.07 -7.20 -6.74
C GLY A 378 17.22 -6.35 -7.69
N ARG A 379 16.09 -5.85 -7.21
CA ARG A 379 15.22 -4.92 -7.93
C ARG A 379 15.87 -3.55 -7.99
N ASN A 380 15.66 -2.81 -9.08
CA ASN A 380 16.15 -1.44 -9.20
C ASN A 380 15.08 -0.52 -9.82
N LEU A 381 15.21 0.77 -9.54
CA LEU A 381 14.43 1.81 -10.17
C LEU A 381 15.40 2.92 -10.61
N GLU A 382 15.32 3.29 -11.87
CA GLU A 382 16.15 4.30 -12.50
C GLU A 382 15.28 5.39 -13.12
N VAL A 383 15.71 6.63 -12.96
CA VAL A 383 15.06 7.82 -13.52
C VAL A 383 16.12 8.62 -14.25
N SER A 384 15.87 8.91 -15.53
CA SER A 384 16.76 9.70 -16.38
C SER A 384 16.00 10.85 -17.02
N LEU A 385 16.47 12.07 -16.85
CA LEU A 385 15.90 13.29 -17.43
C LEU A 385 16.91 13.91 -18.41
N SER A 386 16.51 14.06 -19.67
CA SER A 386 17.32 14.67 -20.73
C SER A 386 16.68 15.96 -21.25
N PHE A 387 17.47 17.02 -21.34
CA PHE A 387 17.11 18.32 -21.90
C PHE A 387 17.65 18.52 -23.33
N CYS A 388 18.19 17.47 -23.96
CA CYS A 388 18.83 17.55 -25.28
C CYS A 388 17.83 17.72 -26.45
N GLY A 389 16.55 17.40 -26.22
CA GLY A 389 15.49 17.47 -27.23
C GLY A 389 14.74 18.81 -27.25
N PRO A 390 13.78 18.98 -28.18
CA PRO A 390 12.90 20.15 -28.20
C PRO A 390 12.04 20.29 -26.94
N TRP A 391 11.83 19.17 -26.24
CA TRP A 391 11.13 19.07 -24.96
C TRP A 391 11.96 18.16 -24.04
N PRO A 392 12.03 18.43 -22.72
CA PRO A 392 12.65 17.52 -21.78
C PRO A 392 12.01 16.13 -21.86
N ASN A 393 12.84 15.09 -21.92
CA ASN A 393 12.41 13.70 -21.96
C ASN A 393 12.77 13.00 -20.65
N LEU A 394 11.77 12.42 -19.99
CA LEU A 394 11.89 11.68 -18.75
C LEU A 394 11.70 10.20 -19.03
N ASN A 395 12.74 9.40 -18.77
CA ASN A 395 12.68 7.93 -18.82
C ASN A 395 12.68 7.36 -17.40
N VAL A 396 11.81 6.39 -17.15
CA VAL A 396 11.72 5.65 -15.90
C VAL A 396 11.80 4.16 -16.20
N VAL A 397 12.79 3.49 -15.62
CA VAL A 397 13.05 2.06 -15.83
C VAL A 397 13.00 1.35 -14.47
N TYR A 398 12.18 0.31 -14.37
CA TYR A 398 12.08 -0.54 -13.20
C TYR A 398 12.35 -1.99 -13.58
N HIS A 399 13.27 -2.63 -12.85
CA HIS A 399 13.59 -4.03 -13.03
C HIS A 399 13.19 -4.87 -11.82
N ASP A 400 12.46 -5.95 -12.07
CA ASP A 400 12.09 -6.96 -11.09
C ASP A 400 12.48 -8.37 -11.57
N PRO A 401 13.63 -8.92 -11.11
CA PRO A 401 14.07 -10.25 -11.50
C PRO A 401 13.06 -11.36 -11.18
N GLN A 402 12.16 -11.15 -10.22
CA GLN A 402 11.20 -12.17 -9.79
C GLN A 402 10.06 -12.39 -10.80
N LEU A 403 9.86 -11.44 -11.72
CA LEU A 403 8.86 -11.54 -12.78
C LEU A 403 9.40 -12.20 -14.06
N MET A 404 10.65 -12.68 -14.06
CA MET A 404 11.22 -13.34 -15.22
C MET A 404 10.47 -14.63 -15.61
N PRO A 405 10.07 -14.78 -16.89
CA PRO A 405 9.41 -15.98 -17.37
C PRO A 405 10.30 -17.21 -17.16
N GLY A 406 9.81 -18.21 -16.42
CA GLY A 406 10.54 -19.46 -16.16
C GLY A 406 11.34 -19.49 -14.85
N TRP A 407 11.28 -18.43 -14.05
CA TRP A 407 11.79 -18.47 -12.68
C TRP A 407 10.94 -19.44 -11.83
N SER A 408 11.38 -20.69 -11.73
CA SER A 408 10.84 -21.66 -10.79
C SER A 408 11.81 -21.77 -9.62
N ALA A 409 11.42 -21.23 -8.45
CA ALA A 409 12.12 -21.60 -7.23
C ALA A 409 11.92 -23.10 -7.03
N LYS A 410 13.00 -23.83 -6.75
CA LYS A 410 12.90 -25.25 -6.38
C LYS A 410 11.99 -25.35 -5.14
N PRO A 411 10.87 -26.10 -5.20
CA PRO A 411 10.07 -26.34 -4.00
C PRO A 411 10.94 -27.04 -2.96
N GLN A 412 10.90 -26.56 -1.72
CA GLN A 412 11.63 -27.22 -0.64
C GLN A 412 10.95 -28.55 -0.28
N PRO A 413 11.71 -29.60 0.10
CA PRO A 413 11.13 -30.89 0.42
C PRO A 413 10.31 -30.77 1.73
N GLY A 414 8.98 -30.85 1.62
CA GLY A 414 8.07 -30.78 2.77
C GLY A 414 6.78 -29.99 2.53
N GLU A 415 6.70 -29.26 1.42
CA GLU A 415 5.55 -28.43 1.05
C GLU A 415 4.37 -29.30 0.54
N LYS A 416 3.59 -29.86 1.47
CA LYS A 416 2.26 -30.35 1.14
C LYS A 416 1.41 -29.13 0.81
N ALA A 417 1.08 -28.95 -0.46
CA ALA A 417 0.08 -28.00 -0.90
C ALA A 417 -1.17 -28.17 -0.02
N GLU A 418 -1.51 -27.14 0.76
CA GLU A 418 -2.82 -27.02 1.40
C GLU A 418 -3.84 -26.91 0.26
N ALA A 419 -4.29 -28.06 -0.22
CA ALA A 419 -5.33 -28.16 -1.22
C ALA A 419 -6.59 -27.50 -0.67
N LEU A 420 -7.15 -26.60 -1.48
CA LEU A 420 -8.41 -25.90 -1.26
C LEU A 420 -9.54 -26.92 -0.98
N ALA A 421 -9.80 -27.23 0.29
CA ALA A 421 -10.92 -28.06 0.68
C ALA A 421 -12.19 -27.20 0.76
N THR A 422 -12.70 -26.76 -0.39
CA THR A 422 -14.13 -26.45 -0.53
C THR A 422 -14.89 -27.77 -0.45
N GLY A 423 -15.33 -28.12 0.74
CA GLY A 423 -16.17 -29.28 0.97
C GLY A 423 -17.58 -29.09 0.39
N GLU A 424 -17.77 -29.42 -0.88
CA GLU A 424 -19.05 -29.91 -1.38
C GLU A 424 -18.91 -31.40 -1.69
N LYS A 425 -19.26 -32.24 -0.71
CA LYS A 425 -19.47 -33.68 -0.96
C LYS A 425 -20.78 -33.84 -1.73
N LYS A 426 -20.72 -33.95 -3.05
CA LYS A 426 -21.81 -34.55 -3.84
C LYS A 426 -21.61 -36.06 -3.89
N GLN A 427 -22.35 -36.77 -3.05
CA GLN A 427 -22.62 -38.20 -3.24
C GLN A 427 -23.41 -38.37 -4.53
N ALA A 428 -22.86 -39.17 -5.44
CA ALA A 428 -23.52 -39.58 -6.67
C ALA A 428 -24.34 -40.86 -6.41
N GLY A 429 -25.63 -40.79 -6.71
CA GLY A 429 -26.60 -41.89 -6.75
C GLY A 429 -27.93 -41.37 -7.32
N PRO A 430 -28.66 -42.15 -8.13
CA PRO A 430 -29.13 -41.69 -9.44
C PRO A 430 -30.60 -41.27 -9.42
N GLN A 431 -30.94 -40.18 -10.12
CA GLN A 431 -32.29 -40.04 -10.67
C GLN A 431 -32.37 -38.97 -11.77
N THR A 432 -32.84 -39.45 -12.92
CA THR A 432 -33.61 -38.73 -13.95
C THR A 432 -32.89 -37.75 -14.88
N GLU A 433 -32.35 -38.37 -15.93
CA GLU A 433 -32.43 -37.93 -17.33
C GLU A 433 -33.80 -37.29 -17.67
N ARG A 434 -33.91 -35.95 -17.64
CA ARG A 434 -34.98 -35.25 -18.41
C ARG A 434 -34.80 -33.75 -18.64
N ARG A 435 -33.59 -33.20 -18.55
CA ARG A 435 -33.39 -31.73 -18.65
C ARG A 435 -32.23 -31.24 -19.55
N SER A 436 -31.82 -32.01 -20.55
CA SER A 436 -30.79 -31.60 -21.51
C SER A 436 -31.21 -31.65 -22.99
N ARG A 437 -32.51 -31.58 -23.32
CA ARG A 437 -32.97 -31.46 -24.72
C ARG A 437 -33.70 -30.16 -25.07
N ALA A 438 -33.93 -29.27 -24.10
CA ALA A 438 -34.60 -27.99 -24.36
C ALA A 438 -33.63 -26.83 -24.64
N LEU A 439 -32.38 -26.91 -24.16
CA LEU A 439 -31.38 -25.85 -24.36
C LEU A 439 -30.60 -25.98 -25.67
N ASP A 440 -30.42 -27.20 -26.19
CA ASP A 440 -29.73 -27.42 -27.47
C ASP A 440 -30.61 -27.10 -28.69
N ALA A 441 -31.94 -27.09 -28.54
CA ALA A 441 -32.87 -26.68 -29.61
C ALA A 441 -32.96 -25.15 -29.78
N LEU A 442 -32.65 -24.37 -28.73
CA LEU A 442 -32.69 -22.90 -28.80
C LEU A 442 -31.42 -22.28 -29.40
N LEU A 443 -30.28 -22.99 -29.33
CA LEU A 443 -29.02 -22.53 -29.91
C LEU A 443 -28.86 -22.90 -31.40
N ALA A 444 -29.63 -23.85 -31.92
CA ALA A 444 -29.65 -24.17 -33.35
C ALA A 444 -30.41 -23.13 -34.21
N GLY A 445 -31.36 -22.39 -33.62
CA GLY A 445 -32.12 -21.35 -34.32
C GLY A 445 -31.35 -20.06 -34.61
N PHE A 446 -30.30 -19.76 -33.83
CA PHE A 446 -29.49 -18.56 -34.01
C PHE A 446 -28.37 -18.70 -35.05
N ALA A 447 -28.02 -19.94 -35.44
CA ALA A 447 -27.01 -20.19 -36.46
C ALA A 447 -27.51 -19.89 -37.89
N ALA A 448 -28.83 -19.94 -38.13
CA ALA A 448 -29.42 -19.67 -39.46
C ALA A 448 -29.54 -18.18 -39.81
N ILE A 449 -29.46 -17.27 -38.84
CA ILE A 449 -29.59 -15.81 -39.06
C ILE A 449 -28.24 -15.15 -39.43
N LYS A 450 -27.13 -15.85 -39.22
CA LYS A 450 -25.77 -15.35 -39.50
C LYS A 450 -25.45 -15.25 -41.00
N SER A 451 -26.29 -15.84 -41.86
CA SER A 451 -26.16 -15.83 -43.33
C SER A 451 -26.84 -14.64 -44.01
N LEU A 452 -27.63 -13.82 -43.30
CA LEU A 452 -28.41 -12.74 -43.92
C LEU A 452 -27.99 -11.31 -43.54
N MET A 453 -26.93 -11.17 -42.74
CA MET A 453 -26.51 -9.86 -42.21
C MET A 453 -25.10 -9.56 -42.71
N ARG A 454 -25.00 -8.99 -43.92
CA ARG A 454 -23.74 -8.37 -44.35
C ARG A 454 -23.46 -7.17 -43.45
N PRO A 455 -22.20 -6.88 -43.07
CA PRO A 455 -21.86 -5.83 -42.11
C PRO A 455 -22.50 -4.46 -42.44
N ALA A 456 -22.65 -4.16 -43.74
CA ALA A 456 -23.25 -2.93 -44.23
C ALA A 456 -24.76 -2.78 -43.91
N THR A 457 -25.54 -3.86 -43.87
CA THR A 457 -26.97 -3.78 -43.55
C THR A 457 -27.20 -3.58 -42.06
N VAL A 458 -26.35 -4.17 -41.21
CA VAL A 458 -26.39 -3.98 -39.76
C VAL A 458 -26.10 -2.51 -39.42
N THR A 459 -25.06 -1.92 -40.02
CA THR A 459 -24.74 -0.50 -39.80
C THR A 459 -25.85 0.44 -40.28
N LEU A 460 -26.51 0.14 -41.40
CA LEU A 460 -27.60 0.95 -41.95
C LEU A 460 -28.87 0.87 -41.08
N VAL A 461 -29.22 -0.32 -40.59
CA VAL A 461 -30.36 -0.49 -39.66
C VAL A 461 -30.08 0.16 -38.31
N LEU A 462 -28.86 0.03 -37.78
CA LEU A 462 -28.51 0.61 -36.48
C LEU A 462 -28.48 2.15 -36.54
N SER A 463 -27.99 2.72 -37.64
CA SER A 463 -28.01 4.17 -37.87
C SER A 463 -29.43 4.69 -38.10
N ALA A 464 -30.28 3.99 -38.85
CA ALA A 464 -31.70 4.34 -39.00
C ALA A 464 -32.46 4.28 -37.66
N LEU A 465 -32.18 3.29 -36.81
CA LEU A 465 -32.75 3.19 -35.46
C LEU A 465 -32.28 4.31 -34.54
N LEU A 466 -31.00 4.70 -34.60
CA LEU A 466 -30.47 5.84 -33.85
C LEU A 466 -31.11 7.16 -34.30
N ILE A 467 -31.27 7.37 -35.60
CA ILE A 467 -31.95 8.56 -36.14
C ILE A 467 -33.42 8.58 -35.71
N ALA A 468 -34.13 7.45 -35.79
CA ALA A 468 -35.50 7.33 -35.31
C ALA A 468 -35.62 7.58 -33.80
N ALA A 469 -34.67 7.09 -32.99
CA ALA A 469 -34.62 7.35 -31.56
C ALA A 469 -34.40 8.84 -31.27
N VAL A 470 -33.47 9.50 -31.96
CA VAL A 470 -33.22 10.94 -31.78
C VAL A 470 -34.46 11.77 -32.17
N LEU A 471 -35.14 11.42 -33.26
CA LEU A 471 -36.39 12.10 -33.67
C LEU A 471 -37.53 11.85 -32.68
N PHE A 472 -37.63 10.64 -32.13
CA PHE A 472 -38.63 10.29 -31.11
C PHE A 472 -38.38 11.02 -29.78
N PHE A 473 -37.12 11.18 -29.36
CA PHE A 473 -36.78 11.94 -28.16
C PHE A 473 -36.92 13.45 -28.40
N LYS A 474 -36.59 13.99 -29.58
CA LYS A 474 -36.81 15.41 -29.90
C LYS A 474 -38.29 15.81 -29.94
N THR A 475 -39.18 14.89 -30.31
CA THR A 475 -40.62 15.14 -30.40
C THR A 475 -41.38 14.96 -29.08
N ARG A 476 -40.72 14.40 -28.04
CA ARG A 476 -41.33 14.18 -26.71
C ARG A 476 -40.85 15.13 -25.62
N VAL A 477 -39.94 16.06 -25.90
CA VAL A 477 -39.61 17.12 -24.93
C VAL A 477 -40.67 18.22 -25.02
N THR A 478 -41.75 18.06 -24.25
CA THR A 478 -42.56 19.21 -23.83
C THR A 478 -41.72 20.06 -22.89
N THR A 479 -41.27 21.22 -23.36
CA THR A 479 -40.57 22.20 -22.53
C THR A 479 -41.57 22.73 -21.49
N VAL A 480 -41.42 22.32 -20.23
CA VAL A 480 -42.12 22.93 -19.11
C VAL A 480 -41.57 24.36 -18.94
N PRO A 481 -42.39 25.42 -19.03
CA PRO A 481 -41.93 26.78 -18.87
C PRO A 481 -41.34 26.99 -17.48
N ALA A 482 -40.25 27.76 -17.37
CA ALA A 482 -39.60 28.04 -16.08
C ALA A 482 -40.55 28.61 -15.02
N ALA A 483 -41.61 29.32 -15.43
CA ALA A 483 -42.66 29.82 -14.54
C ALA A 483 -43.44 28.70 -13.83
N GLU A 484 -43.70 27.58 -14.51
CA GLU A 484 -44.42 26.43 -13.93
C GLU A 484 -43.54 25.65 -12.93
N LEU A 485 -42.21 25.66 -13.13
CA LEU A 485 -41.27 25.10 -12.16
C LEU A 485 -41.14 25.98 -10.90
N LEU A 486 -41.21 27.31 -11.06
CA LEU A 486 -41.22 28.26 -9.94
C LEU A 486 -42.51 28.16 -9.11
N ASP A 487 -43.67 28.01 -9.76
CA ASP A 487 -44.95 27.80 -9.04
C ASP A 487 -45.00 26.45 -8.31
N ARG A 488 -44.40 25.40 -8.87
CA ARG A 488 -44.30 24.10 -8.18
C ARG A 488 -43.33 24.15 -6.99
N ALA A 489 -42.26 24.93 -7.10
CA ALA A 489 -41.32 25.14 -6.00
C ALA A 489 -41.99 25.92 -4.86
N SER A 490 -42.68 27.03 -5.17
CA SER A 490 -43.37 27.85 -4.16
C SER A 490 -44.51 27.10 -3.47
N ALA A 491 -45.26 26.25 -4.19
CA ALA A 491 -46.29 25.39 -3.60
C ALA A 491 -45.71 24.33 -2.66
N SER A 492 -44.51 23.81 -2.95
CA SER A 492 -43.83 22.83 -2.09
C SER A 492 -43.27 23.44 -0.81
N GLU A 493 -42.82 24.69 -0.86
CA GLU A 493 -42.38 25.45 0.30
C GLU A 493 -43.56 25.85 1.20
N ALA A 494 -44.70 26.21 0.61
CA ALA A 494 -45.93 26.49 1.37
C ALA A 494 -46.48 25.26 2.10
N ALA A 495 -46.33 24.06 1.52
CA ALA A 495 -46.76 22.80 2.13
C ALA A 495 -45.87 22.34 3.29
N THR A 496 -44.61 22.80 3.35
CA THR A 496 -43.65 22.47 4.42
C THR A 496 -43.64 23.51 5.55
N ALA A 497 -44.20 24.69 5.33
CA ALA A 497 -44.26 25.78 6.30
C ALA A 497 -45.55 25.81 7.18
N ALA A 498 -46.49 24.88 6.98
CA ALA A 498 -47.67 24.78 7.84
C ALA A 498 -47.31 24.05 9.16
N PRO A 499 -47.55 24.66 10.36
CA PRO A 499 -47.45 23.95 11.63
C PRO A 499 -48.62 22.95 11.78
N PRO A 500 -48.50 21.93 12.65
CA PRO A 500 -49.38 20.76 12.66
C PRO A 500 -50.85 21.04 12.93
#